data_AF-A0A7S4CT33-F1
#
_entry.id   AF-A0A7S4CT33-F1
#
_cell.length_a   1.000
_cell.length_b   1.000
_cell.length_c   1.000
_cell.angle_alpha   90.00
_cell.angle_beta   90.00
_cell.angle_gamma   90.00
#
_symmetry.space_group_name_H-M   'P 1'
#
loop_
_entity.id
_entity.type
_entity.pdbx_description
1 polymer ?
#
loop_
_entity_poly.entity_id
_entity_poly.type
_entity_poly.pdbx_seq_one_letter_code
_entity_poly.pdbx_strand_id
1 'polypeptide(L)'
;HEMACDDILQNFCHTDWLINVGRIMLVFVLVANLPLIVLPCRSCLNAVLEICTASPLHPDDFPMIDGVAGLDVDIQADPSPMAMAIHVLKTLLIVGGALALACAVPGVHVVWTILAGTVSMTVAYLLPPLMYLKLRAYRPWNWRKSVAVLLIVIA
;
A
#
# COMPACT_ATOMS: atom_id res chain seq x y z
N HIS A 1 10.15 15.39 32.46
CA HIS A 1 10.11 15.40 30.98
C HIS A 1 8.88 14.61 30.60
N GLU A 2 7.74 15.29 30.49
CA GLU A 2 6.44 14.66 30.24
C GLU A 2 6.45 14.01 28.85
N MET A 3 6.29 12.69 28.82
CA MET A 3 6.12 11.94 27.58
C MET A 3 4.67 12.13 27.15
N ALA A 4 4.42 13.05 26.23
CA ALA A 4 3.12 13.17 25.57
C ALA A 4 2.78 11.82 24.91
N CYS A 5 1.52 11.38 25.04
CA CYS A 5 1.05 10.13 24.45
C CYS A 5 1.11 10.20 22.91
N ASP A 6 1.49 9.10 22.26
CA ASP A 6 1.60 9.03 20.79
C ASP A 6 0.27 9.35 20.08
N ASP A 7 -0.86 9.03 20.71
CA ASP A 7 -2.18 9.50 20.30
C ASP A 7 -2.52 10.78 21.06
N ILE A 8 -2.48 11.91 20.34
CA ILE A 8 -2.75 13.24 20.89
C ILE A 8 -4.12 13.35 21.56
N LEU A 9 -5.08 12.50 21.18
CA LEU A 9 -6.43 12.50 21.78
C LEU A 9 -6.44 11.88 23.17
N GLN A 10 -5.47 11.01 23.52
CA GLN A 10 -5.41 10.42 24.86
C GLN A 10 -4.86 11.37 25.93
N ASN A 11 -4.25 12.49 25.51
CA ASN A 11 -3.72 13.49 26.42
C ASN A 11 -4.81 14.38 27.06
N PHE A 12 -6.06 14.28 26.60
CA PHE A 12 -7.16 15.11 27.06
C PHE A 12 -8.20 14.34 27.89
N CYS A 13 -8.88 15.05 28.79
CA CYS A 13 -9.92 14.48 29.64
C CYS A 13 -11.10 13.95 28.81
N HIS A 14 -11.58 12.74 29.12
CA HIS A 14 -12.68 12.08 28.41
C HIS A 14 -14.05 12.76 28.57
N THR A 15 -14.15 13.75 29.46
CA THR A 15 -15.41 14.44 29.79
C THR A 15 -15.68 15.65 28.89
N ASP A 16 -14.70 16.11 28.12
CA ASP A 16 -14.86 17.28 27.25
C ASP A 16 -15.67 16.93 26.00
N TRP A 17 -16.89 17.48 25.90
CA TRP A 17 -17.81 17.22 24.79
C TRP A 17 -17.20 17.58 23.43
N LEU A 18 -16.40 18.65 23.35
CA LEU A 18 -15.73 19.09 22.12
C LEU A 18 -14.74 18.03 21.61
N ILE A 19 -14.00 17.41 22.53
CA ILE A 19 -13.00 16.38 22.21
C ILE A 19 -13.70 15.08 21.84
N ASN A 20 -14.81 14.75 22.50
CA ASN A 20 -15.64 13.62 22.13
C ASN A 20 -16.28 13.78 20.73
N VAL A 21 -16.72 14.99 20.37
CA VAL A 21 -17.16 15.29 18.98
C VAL A 21 -16.00 15.07 17.99
N GLY A 22 -14.80 15.52 18.33
CA GLY A 22 -13.59 15.28 17.53
C GLY A 22 -13.28 13.78 17.33
N ARG A 23 -13.40 12.97 18.40
CA ARG A 23 -13.23 11.50 18.32
C ARG A 23 -14.27 10.86 17.41
N ILE A 24 -15.54 11.26 17.51
CA ILE A 24 -16.63 10.73 16.67
C ILE A 24 -16.41 11.09 15.20
N MET A 25 -16.03 12.34 14.91
CA MET A 25 -15.68 12.79 13.55
C MET A 25 -14.51 11.98 12.98
N LEU A 26 -13.45 11.77 13.77
CA LEU A 26 -12.29 10.97 13.36
C LEU A 26 -12.70 9.53 13.04
N VAL A 27 -13.51 8.90 13.89
CA VAL A 27 -14.04 7.54 13.64
C VAL A 27 -14.83 7.49 12.35
N PHE A 28 -15.72 8.46 12.11
CA PHE A 28 -16.49 8.51 10.87
C PHE A 28 -15.60 8.65 9.63
N VAL A 29 -14.59 9.52 9.69
CA VAL A 29 -13.61 9.69 8.62
C VAL A 29 -12.80 8.41 8.37
N LEU A 30 -12.35 7.73 9.42
CA LEU A 30 -11.64 6.46 9.29
C LEU A 30 -12.53 5.36 8.69
N VAL A 31 -13.78 5.26 9.14
CA VAL A 31 -14.76 4.29 8.62
C VAL A 31 -15.06 4.56 7.14
N ALA A 32 -15.10 5.83 6.72
CA ALA A 32 -15.29 6.19 5.31
C ALA A 32 -14.03 5.97 4.46
N ASN A 33 -12.83 6.18 5.01
CA ASN A 33 -11.56 5.94 4.32
C ASN A 33 -11.22 4.45 4.20
N LEU A 34 -11.63 3.62 5.15
CA LEU A 34 -11.37 2.17 5.14
C LEU A 34 -11.86 1.48 3.84
N PRO A 35 -13.11 1.64 3.37
CA PRO A 35 -13.56 1.05 2.12
C PRO A 35 -12.83 1.63 0.90
N LEU A 36 -12.46 2.92 0.92
CA LEU A 36 -11.70 3.55 -0.15
C LEU A 36 -10.28 2.98 -0.27
N ILE A 37 -9.63 2.67 0.86
CA ILE A 37 -8.27 2.11 0.92
C ILE A 37 -8.26 0.60 0.64
N VAL A 38 -9.30 -0.13 1.02
CA VAL A 38 -9.37 -1.59 0.78
C VAL A 38 -9.49 -1.93 -0.71
N LEU A 39 -10.05 -1.05 -1.53
CA LEU A 39 -10.17 -1.25 -2.99
C LEU A 39 -8.80 -1.42 -3.69
N PRO A 40 -7.84 -0.47 -3.58
CA PRO A 40 -6.52 -0.65 -4.17
C PRO A 40 -5.75 -1.81 -3.52
N CYS A 41 -5.93 -2.07 -2.22
CA CYS A 41 -5.30 -3.23 -1.57
C CYS A 41 -5.74 -4.56 -2.20
N ARG A 42 -7.03 -4.69 -2.56
CA ARG A 42 -7.56 -5.86 -3.26
C ARG A 42 -6.94 -6.00 -4.66
N SER A 43 -6.80 -4.92 -5.41
CA SER A 43 -6.17 -4.92 -6.73
C SER A 43 -4.69 -5.32 -6.65
N CYS A 44 -3.94 -4.78 -5.69
CA CYS A 44 -2.55 -5.18 -5.45
C CYS A 44 -2.42 -6.66 -5.06
N LEU A 45 -3.29 -7.16 -4.19
CA LEU A 45 -3.25 -8.56 -3.75
C LEU A 45 -3.53 -9.52 -4.91
N ASN A 46 -4.48 -9.19 -5.79
CA ASN A 46 -4.74 -9.98 -6.99
C ASN A 46 -3.53 -10.00 -7.93
N ALA A 47 -2.91 -8.85 -8.18
CA ALA A 47 -1.70 -8.76 -9.03
C ALA A 47 -0.52 -9.57 -8.46
N VAL A 48 -0.28 -9.50 -7.15
CA VAL A 48 0.78 -10.28 -6.49
C VAL A 48 0.46 -11.78 -6.54
N LEU A 49 -0.79 -12.17 -6.30
CA LEU A 49 -1.19 -13.58 -6.37
C LEU A 49 -1.01 -14.13 -7.79
N GLU A 50 -1.32 -13.34 -8.82
CA GLU A 50 -1.10 -13.69 -10.22
C GLU A 50 0.40 -13.86 -10.52
N ILE A 51 1.25 -12.93 -10.08
CA ILE A 51 2.72 -13.05 -10.21
C ILE A 51 3.26 -14.29 -9.49
N CYS A 52 2.74 -14.61 -8.30
CA CYS A 52 3.18 -15.77 -7.52
C CYS A 52 2.67 -17.10 -8.07
N THR A 53 1.50 -17.13 -8.71
CA THR A 53 0.89 -18.34 -9.29
C THR A 53 1.29 -18.56 -10.74
N ALA A 54 1.75 -17.51 -11.42
CA ALA A 54 2.42 -17.61 -12.72
C ALA A 54 3.77 -18.33 -12.55
N SER A 55 3.81 -19.59 -12.98
CA SER A 55 5.03 -20.37 -13.21
C SER A 55 5.88 -19.74 -14.34
N PRO A 56 7.20 -20.02 -14.41
CA PRO A 56 8.17 -19.17 -15.09
C PRO A 56 7.95 -19.24 -16.59
N LEU A 57 7.51 -18.16 -17.23
CA LEU A 57 7.48 -18.11 -18.69
C LEU A 57 7.76 -16.71 -19.23
N HIS A 58 8.82 -16.72 -20.03
CA HIS A 58 9.26 -15.83 -21.08
C HIS A 58 9.71 -14.40 -20.72
N PRO A 59 11.02 -14.09 -20.88
CA PRO A 59 11.59 -12.77 -20.58
C PRO A 59 11.17 -11.62 -21.51
N ASP A 60 10.24 -11.86 -22.45
CA ASP A 60 9.69 -10.82 -23.35
C ASP A 60 8.26 -10.37 -22.97
N ASP A 61 7.58 -11.06 -22.04
CA ASP A 61 6.30 -10.63 -21.46
C ASP A 61 6.54 -9.97 -20.10
N PHE A 62 7.44 -8.98 -20.02
CA PHE A 62 7.36 -8.04 -18.92
C PHE A 62 6.20 -7.09 -19.22
N PRO A 63 5.00 -7.27 -18.61
CA PRO A 63 4.05 -6.18 -18.63
C PRO A 63 4.79 -4.98 -18.03
N MET A 64 4.87 -3.91 -18.80
CA MET A 64 5.03 -2.62 -18.15
C MET A 64 3.96 -2.59 -17.07
N ILE A 65 4.42 -2.50 -15.82
CA ILE A 65 3.60 -1.94 -14.75
C ILE A 65 3.35 -0.51 -15.22
N ASP A 66 2.37 -0.33 -16.10
CA ASP A 66 1.78 0.95 -16.43
C ASP A 66 1.18 1.42 -15.11
N GLY A 67 1.91 2.34 -14.49
CA GLY A 67 1.74 2.68 -13.10
C GLY A 67 0.32 3.11 -12.82
N VAL A 68 -0.28 2.58 -11.75
CA VAL A 68 -1.34 3.26 -10.98
C VAL A 68 -2.40 3.97 -11.87
N ALA A 69 -2.80 3.33 -12.96
CA ALA A 69 -3.75 3.89 -13.93
C ALA A 69 -4.53 2.72 -14.54
N GLY A 70 -5.22 1.99 -13.68
CA GLY A 70 -6.11 0.90 -14.03
C GLY A 70 -7.23 0.83 -13.02
N LEU A 71 -8.18 1.76 -13.13
CA LEU A 71 -9.55 1.59 -12.63
C LEU A 71 -10.28 0.56 -13.51
N ASP A 72 -9.65 -0.57 -13.77
CA ASP A 72 -10.31 -1.66 -14.47
C ASP A 72 -10.88 -2.56 -13.38
N VAL A 73 -12.02 -2.08 -12.88
CA VAL A 73 -12.99 -2.87 -12.16
C VAL A 73 -13.33 -4.03 -13.07
N ASP A 74 -12.74 -5.19 -12.79
CA ASP A 74 -13.13 -6.44 -13.42
C ASP A 74 -14.55 -6.78 -12.91
N ILE A 75 -15.56 -6.22 -13.58
CA ILE A 75 -16.95 -6.68 -13.55
C ILE A 75 -17.01 -7.93 -14.46
N GLN A 76 -16.27 -8.98 -14.13
CA GLN A 76 -16.52 -10.30 -14.70
C GLN A 76 -17.35 -11.09 -13.69
N ALA A 77 -18.65 -10.88 -13.81
CA ALA A 77 -19.69 -11.58 -13.10
C ALA A 77 -19.82 -13.02 -13.61
N ASP A 78 -19.15 -13.96 -12.95
CA ASP A 78 -19.52 -15.39 -13.02
C ASP A 78 -20.04 -15.85 -11.65
N PRO A 79 -21.36 -16.03 -11.49
CA PRO A 79 -21.97 -16.43 -10.23
C PRO A 79 -21.80 -17.94 -10.01
N SER A 80 -20.60 -18.36 -9.60
CA SER A 80 -20.44 -19.62 -8.89
C SER A 80 -20.37 -19.34 -7.38
N PRO A 81 -21.04 -20.11 -6.50
CA PRO A 81 -20.99 -19.89 -5.05
C PRO A 81 -19.55 -19.93 -4.50
N MET A 82 -18.64 -20.60 -5.22
CA MET A 82 -17.21 -20.68 -4.87
C MET A 82 -16.44 -19.38 -5.15
N ALA A 83 -16.80 -18.62 -6.20
CA ALA A 83 -16.15 -17.35 -6.53
C ALA A 83 -16.50 -16.23 -5.53
N MET A 84 -17.75 -16.18 -5.06
CA MET A 84 -18.17 -15.24 -4.02
C MET A 84 -17.43 -15.49 -2.70
N ALA A 85 -17.28 -16.77 -2.32
CA ALA A 85 -16.53 -17.15 -1.14
C ALA A 85 -15.05 -16.70 -1.21
N ILE A 86 -14.41 -16.83 -2.38
CA ILE A 86 -13.04 -16.38 -2.59
C ILE A 86 -12.91 -14.85 -2.45
N HIS A 87 -13.86 -14.09 -2.99
CA HIS A 87 -13.84 -12.63 -2.86
C HIS A 87 -14.00 -12.17 -1.42
N VAL A 88 -14.91 -12.79 -0.66
CA VAL A 88 -15.12 -12.50 0.76
C VAL A 88 -13.90 -12.92 1.58
N LEU A 89 -13.30 -14.07 1.28
CA LEU A 89 -12.10 -14.53 1.99
C LEU A 89 -10.92 -13.56 1.79
N LYS A 90 -10.73 -13.03 0.58
CA LYS A 90 -9.67 -12.06 0.28
C LYS A 90 -9.83 -10.77 1.09
N THR A 91 -11.04 -10.22 1.15
CA THR A 91 -11.28 -8.98 1.93
C THR A 91 -11.18 -9.23 3.42
N LEU A 92 -11.64 -10.39 3.90
CA LEU A 92 -11.52 -10.79 5.30
C LEU A 92 -10.07 -11.01 5.72
N LEU A 93 -9.22 -11.52 4.83
CA LEU A 93 -7.79 -11.67 5.06
C LEU A 93 -7.09 -10.30 5.13
N ILE A 94 -7.44 -9.34 4.27
CA ILE A 94 -6.90 -7.97 4.33
C ILE A 94 -7.28 -7.29 5.65
N VAL A 95 -8.58 -7.30 5.98
CA VAL A 95 -9.09 -6.66 7.21
C VAL A 95 -8.57 -7.37 8.46
N GLY A 96 -8.56 -8.70 8.46
CA GLY A 96 -8.02 -9.52 9.55
C GLY A 96 -6.53 -9.32 9.76
N GLY A 97 -5.73 -9.21 8.69
CA GLY A 97 -4.31 -8.89 8.77
C GLY A 97 -4.05 -7.49 9.34
N ALA A 98 -4.82 -6.50 8.92
CA ALA A 98 -4.75 -5.14 9.46
C ALA A 98 -5.11 -5.10 10.96
N LEU A 99 -6.16 -5.83 11.37
CA LEU A 99 -6.55 -5.97 12.78
C LEU A 99 -5.48 -6.69 13.61
N ALA A 100 -4.89 -7.76 13.08
CA ALA A 100 -3.82 -8.48 13.76
C ALA A 100 -2.58 -7.59 13.99
N LEU A 101 -2.20 -6.79 12.99
CA LEU A 101 -1.14 -5.78 13.10
C LEU A 101 -1.50 -4.71 14.15
N ALA A 102 -2.75 -4.24 14.17
CA ALA A 102 -3.22 -3.27 15.15
C ALA A 102 -3.16 -3.81 16.59
N CYS A 103 -3.41 -5.12 16.77
CA CYS A 103 -3.29 -5.78 18.07
C CYS A 103 -1.83 -6.06 18.48
N ALA A 104 -0.92 -6.21 17.51
CA ALA A 104 0.48 -6.55 17.77
C ALA A 104 1.38 -5.32 18.01
N VAL A 105 1.04 -4.15 17.47
CA VAL A 105 1.87 -2.94 17.56
C VAL A 105 1.33 -1.96 18.59
N PRO A 106 2.08 -1.64 19.67
CA PRO A 106 1.60 -0.80 20.78
C PRO A 106 1.68 0.72 20.48
N GLY A 107 1.25 1.16 19.29
CA GLY A 107 1.17 2.59 18.98
C GLY A 107 1.06 2.91 17.48
N VAL A 108 0.21 3.89 17.15
CA VAL A 108 -0.02 4.36 15.77
C VAL A 108 1.25 4.98 15.15
N HIS A 109 2.08 5.62 15.98
CA HIS A 109 3.31 6.28 15.53
C HIS A 109 4.34 5.32 14.94
N VAL A 110 4.48 4.12 15.52
CA VAL A 110 5.43 3.09 15.05
C VAL A 110 5.06 2.64 13.63
N VAL A 111 3.79 2.31 13.43
CA VAL A 111 3.27 1.90 12.12
C VAL A 111 3.45 3.03 11.10
N TRP A 112 3.10 4.26 11.49
CA TRP A 112 3.24 5.43 10.63
C TRP A 112 4.70 5.64 10.18
N THR A 113 5.65 5.56 11.11
CA THR A 113 7.07 5.81 10.82
C THR A 113 7.65 4.72 9.91
N ILE A 114 7.32 3.46 10.15
CA ILE A 114 7.80 2.33 9.33
C ILE A 114 7.17 2.39 7.92
N LEU A 115 5.85 2.59 7.83
CA LEU A 115 5.15 2.69 6.54
C LEU A 115 5.61 3.92 5.75
N ALA A 116 5.67 5.09 6.38
CA ALA A 116 6.14 6.30 5.71
C ALA A 116 7.60 6.18 5.28
N GLY A 117 8.47 5.55 6.09
CA GLY A 117 9.87 5.30 5.74
C GLY A 117 10.00 4.41 4.50
N THR A 118 9.35 3.26 4.49
CA THR A 118 9.44 2.28 3.38
C THR A 118 8.83 2.81 2.08
N VAL A 119 7.65 3.44 2.16
CA VAL A 119 6.99 4.02 0.98
C VAL A 119 7.75 5.24 0.47
N SER A 120 8.23 6.11 1.36
CA SER A 120 9.02 7.28 0.96
C SER A 120 10.33 6.87 0.31
N MET A 121 11.05 5.87 0.85
CA MET A 121 12.27 5.39 0.19
C MET A 121 11.99 4.82 -1.19
N THR A 122 10.92 4.03 -1.31
CA THR A 122 10.53 3.45 -2.60
C THR A 122 10.18 4.53 -3.63
N VAL A 123 9.35 5.51 -3.26
CA VAL A 123 8.90 6.54 -4.19
C VAL A 123 9.97 7.59 -4.47
N ALA A 124 10.71 8.04 -3.45
CA ALA A 124 11.66 9.14 -3.61
C ALA A 124 12.97 8.68 -4.27
N TYR A 125 13.46 7.47 -3.95
CA TYR A 125 14.76 7.00 -4.43
C TYR A 125 14.67 5.97 -5.55
N LEU A 126 13.67 5.08 -5.58
CA LEU A 126 13.56 4.11 -6.68
C LEU A 126 12.78 4.66 -7.88
N LEU A 127 11.75 5.50 -7.68
CA LEU A 127 10.91 5.97 -8.79
C LEU A 127 11.68 6.81 -9.84
N PRO A 128 12.48 7.84 -9.48
CA PRO A 128 13.17 8.65 -10.48
C PRO A 128 14.17 7.88 -11.36
N PRO A 129 15.06 7.03 -10.81
CA PRO A 129 16.00 6.26 -11.62
C PRO A 129 15.33 5.11 -12.37
N LEU A 130 14.24 4.50 -11.85
CA LEU A 130 13.46 3.51 -12.60
C LEU A 130 12.82 4.12 -13.84
N MET A 131 12.18 5.29 -13.72
CA MET A 131 11.60 5.99 -14.88
C MET A 131 12.70 6.41 -15.88
N TYR A 132 13.85 6.88 -15.39
CA TYR A 132 14.98 7.25 -16.25
C TYR A 132 15.57 6.04 -16.99
N LEU A 133 15.68 4.88 -16.34
CA LEU A 133 16.18 3.65 -16.96
C LEU A 133 15.18 3.08 -17.97
N LYS A 134 13.87 3.07 -17.67
CA LYS A 134 12.85 2.67 -18.64
C LYS A 134 12.84 3.58 -19.86
N LEU A 135 12.90 4.90 -19.69
CA LEU A 135 12.92 5.86 -20.79
C LEU A 135 14.17 5.73 -21.68
N ARG A 136 15.30 5.27 -21.12
CA ARG A 136 16.54 5.02 -21.87
C ARG A 136 16.80 3.56 -22.22
N ALA A 137 15.86 2.64 -21.99
CA ALA A 137 16.07 1.20 -22.23
C ALA A 137 16.58 0.92 -23.66
N TYR A 138 16.05 1.63 -24.67
CA TYR A 138 16.36 1.44 -26.09
C TYR A 138 17.73 1.97 -26.58
N ARG A 139 18.53 2.68 -25.76
CA ARG A 139 19.84 3.24 -26.16
C ARG A 139 21.02 2.40 -25.63
N PRO A 140 22.18 2.34 -26.33
CA PRO A 140 23.36 1.60 -25.86
C PRO A 140 23.91 2.14 -24.54
N TRP A 141 24.65 1.28 -23.84
CA TRP A 141 25.18 1.51 -22.49
C TRP A 141 26.09 2.75 -22.44
N ASN A 142 25.68 3.78 -21.69
CA ASN A 142 26.44 5.02 -21.49
C ASN A 142 26.73 5.20 -19.99
N TRP A 143 27.79 5.94 -19.63
CA TRP A 143 28.15 6.27 -18.23
C TRP A 143 26.97 6.76 -17.38
N ARG A 144 26.03 7.50 -18.00
CA ARG A 144 24.80 7.98 -17.32
C ARG A 144 23.82 6.87 -16.93
N LYS A 145 23.84 5.72 -17.60
CA LYS A 145 23.08 4.52 -17.20
C LYS A 145 23.74 3.85 -16.00
N SER A 146 25.08 3.77 -15.98
CA SER A 146 25.82 3.28 -14.82
C SER A 146 25.56 4.13 -13.57
N VAL A 147 25.49 5.47 -13.70
CA VAL A 147 25.13 6.36 -12.58
C VAL A 147 23.70 6.10 -12.09
N ALA A 148 22.74 5.87 -12.99
CA ALA A 148 21.37 5.56 -12.60
C ALA A 148 21.24 4.18 -11.92
N VAL A 149 21.97 3.17 -12.38
CA VAL A 149 22.03 1.84 -11.73
C VAL A 149 22.74 1.93 -10.38
N LEU A 150 23.83 2.68 -10.29
CA LEU A 150 24.54 2.93 -9.04
C LEU A 150 23.64 3.61 -8.00
N LEU A 151 22.84 4.60 -8.42
CA LEU A 151 21.87 5.27 -7.54
C LEU A 151 20.79 4.31 -7.01
N ILE A 152 20.37 3.31 -7.80
CA ILE A 152 19.43 2.27 -7.33
C ILE A 152 20.10 1.29 -6.37
N VAL A 153 21.39 0.98 -6.57
CA VAL A 153 22.13 0.04 -5.71
C VAL A 153 22.57 0.68 -4.38
N ILE A 154 22.76 2.00 -4.35
CA ILE A 154 23.15 2.75 -3.15
C ILE A 154 21.94 3.16 -2.28
N ALA A 155 20.76 3.33 -2.88
CA ALA A 155 19.52 3.64 -2.19
C ALA A 155 18.92 2.41 -1.47
#